data_AF-A0A1X6MQT5-F1
#
_entry.id   AF-A0A1X6MQT5-F1
#
_cell.length_a   1.000
_cell.length_b   1.000
_cell.length_c   1.000
_cell.angle_alpha   90.00
_cell.angle_beta   90.00
_cell.angle_gamma   90.00
#
_symmetry.space_group_name_H-M   'P 1'
#
loop_
_entity.id
_entity.type
_entity.pdbx_description
1 polymer ?
#
loop_
_entity_poly.entity_id
_entity_poly.type
_entity_poly.pdbx_seq_one_letter_code
_entity_poly.pdbx_strand_id
1 'polypeptide(L)'
;MPVFSSLLPTVISAYGLQTALAAIFVPRANDKFFDLGGALGFLSTTFVSFYYPYIRVKIWDAAKLTPTPLLSTFAPRQILLNLALVAWSTRLGSFLFTRAIVRGGDSRFDELKHQPVGFTACWMLQATWVLTVGLPVYLSNTIPAAVHPPLRTLDYLGAALFAGSWLFEIVADRQKSAWRESKDAKEHNEKFISHGLWGLSRHPNYVGEVGLWTGIWLLSISCLRTPYFPRGTWLLAGASPLVTWFIVRNVSGVPPLEKAGDRKFGDDPKWQEYKRTVPVFWPWGSRG
;
A
#
# COMPACT_ATOMS: atom_id res chain seq x y z
N MET A 1 -13.42 26.29 -2.69
CA MET A 1 -12.08 25.85 -3.13
C MET A 1 -12.28 24.70 -4.11
N PRO A 2 -11.67 24.70 -5.31
CA PRO A 2 -11.72 23.51 -6.14
C PRO A 2 -10.96 22.41 -5.40
N VAL A 3 -11.66 21.38 -4.92
CA VAL A 3 -11.12 20.39 -3.97
C VAL A 3 -9.83 19.72 -4.47
N PHE A 4 -9.65 19.60 -5.79
CA PHE A 4 -8.42 19.09 -6.39
C PHE A 4 -7.20 20.01 -6.22
N SER A 5 -7.38 21.33 -6.13
CA SER A 5 -6.27 22.26 -5.81
C SER A 5 -5.73 22.02 -4.40
N SER A 6 -6.56 21.50 -3.48
CA SER A 6 -6.15 21.14 -2.12
C SER A 6 -5.31 19.86 -2.06
N LEU A 7 -5.20 19.10 -3.16
CA LEU A 7 -4.27 17.97 -3.28
C LEU A 7 -2.87 18.39 -3.72
N LEU A 8 -2.67 19.61 -4.23
CA LEU A 8 -1.36 20.07 -4.69
C LEU A 8 -0.23 19.86 -3.66
N PRO A 9 -0.40 20.16 -2.36
CA PRO A 9 0.61 19.92 -1.33
C PRO A 9 0.92 18.43 -1.14
N THR A 10 -0.11 17.59 -1.24
CA THR A 10 0.01 16.13 -1.20
C THR A 10 0.84 15.63 -2.39
N VAL A 11 0.58 16.14 -3.60
CA VAL A 11 1.35 15.83 -4.82
C VAL A 11 2.80 16.28 -4.69
N ILE A 12 3.03 17.51 -4.22
CA ILE A 12 4.36 18.06 -3.98
C ILE A 12 5.10 17.22 -2.94
N SER A 13 4.45 16.79 -1.85
CA SER A 13 5.08 15.93 -0.83
C SER A 13 5.53 14.59 -1.43
N ALA A 14 4.65 13.93 -2.20
CA ALA A 14 4.95 12.63 -2.77
C ALA A 14 6.11 12.70 -3.78
N TYR A 15 6.02 13.58 -4.77
CA TYR A 15 7.07 13.73 -5.78
C TYR A 15 8.34 14.37 -5.21
N GLY A 16 8.20 15.36 -4.32
CA GLY A 16 9.32 16.05 -3.70
C GLY A 16 10.21 15.11 -2.89
N LEU A 17 9.62 14.24 -2.05
CA LEU A 17 10.39 13.25 -1.31
C LEU A 17 11.08 12.26 -2.25
N GLN A 18 10.35 11.67 -3.21
CA GLN A 18 10.98 10.68 -4.11
C GLN A 18 12.05 11.31 -5.00
N THR A 19 11.91 12.59 -5.36
CA THR A 19 12.93 13.33 -6.13
C THR A 19 14.19 13.56 -5.28
N ALA A 20 14.03 13.96 -4.01
CA ALA A 20 15.14 14.12 -3.08
C ALA A 20 15.88 12.79 -2.85
N LEU A 21 15.13 11.70 -2.66
CA LEU A 21 15.71 10.36 -2.49
C LEU A 21 16.39 9.88 -3.79
N ALA A 22 15.78 10.09 -4.96
CA ALA A 22 16.38 9.77 -6.24
C ALA A 22 17.70 10.52 -6.45
N ALA A 23 17.75 11.82 -6.15
CA ALA A 23 18.96 12.65 -6.26
C ALA A 23 20.10 12.12 -5.36
N ILE A 24 19.79 11.47 -4.25
CA ILE A 24 20.77 10.85 -3.36
C ILE A 24 21.16 9.46 -3.85
N PHE A 25 20.20 8.59 -4.19
CA PHE A 25 20.46 7.17 -4.38
C PHE A 25 20.76 6.77 -5.83
N VAL A 26 20.27 7.51 -6.83
CA VAL A 26 20.54 7.23 -8.24
C VAL A 26 22.03 7.38 -8.58
N PRO A 27 22.72 8.47 -8.19
CA PRO A 27 24.16 8.59 -8.46
C PRO A 27 25.02 7.54 -7.76
N ARG A 28 24.47 6.91 -6.71
CA ARG A 28 25.14 5.88 -5.90
C ARG A 28 24.77 4.45 -6.33
N ALA A 29 23.89 4.30 -7.33
CA ALA A 29 23.34 3.01 -7.75
C ALA A 29 22.87 2.14 -6.56
N ASN A 30 22.20 2.76 -5.58
CA ASN A 30 21.85 2.13 -4.32
C ASN A 30 20.32 1.93 -4.19
N ASP A 31 19.87 0.69 -4.29
CA ASP A 31 18.46 0.30 -4.23
C ASP A 31 17.98 -0.07 -2.81
N LYS A 32 18.87 -0.19 -1.83
CA LYS A 32 18.54 -0.70 -0.47
C LYS A 32 17.48 0.12 0.26
N PHE A 33 17.38 1.41 -0.07
CA PHE A 33 16.45 2.35 0.56
C PHE A 33 15.20 2.62 -0.28
N PHE A 34 15.04 1.96 -1.43
CA PHE A 34 13.90 2.17 -2.32
C PHE A 34 12.56 1.88 -1.61
N ASP A 35 12.44 0.71 -0.98
CA ASP A 35 11.20 0.34 -0.27
C ASP A 35 10.94 1.24 0.95
N LEU A 36 11.99 1.66 1.66
CA LEU A 36 11.89 2.64 2.75
C LEU A 36 11.40 4.00 2.25
N GLY A 37 11.90 4.45 1.09
CA GLY A 37 11.46 5.67 0.44
C GLY A 37 9.97 5.66 0.11
N GLY A 38 9.42 4.51 -0.27
CA GLY A 38 7.98 4.32 -0.47
C GLY A 38 7.19 4.46 0.82
N ALA A 39 7.62 3.78 1.89
CA ALA A 39 6.99 3.87 3.20
C ALA A 39 7.01 5.30 3.75
N LEU A 40 8.17 5.96 3.72
CA LEU A 40 8.30 7.37 4.08
C LEU A 40 7.44 8.27 3.18
N GLY A 41 7.28 7.93 1.90
CA GLY A 41 6.38 8.60 0.96
C GLY A 41 4.94 8.57 1.43
N PHE A 42 4.41 7.39 1.78
CA PHE A 42 3.06 7.26 2.33
C PHE A 42 2.90 8.02 3.65
N LEU A 43 3.84 7.88 4.59
CA LEU A 43 3.77 8.54 5.90
C LEU A 43 3.82 10.07 5.79
N SER A 44 4.79 10.60 5.05
CA SER A 44 4.95 12.06 4.86
C SER A 44 3.77 12.66 4.10
N THR A 45 3.33 12.01 3.03
CA THR A 45 2.20 12.48 2.20
C THR A 45 0.90 12.45 3.00
N THR A 46 0.69 11.43 3.83
CA THR A 46 -0.44 11.34 4.76
C THR A 46 -0.40 12.48 5.77
N PHE A 47 0.74 12.68 6.44
CA PHE A 47 0.94 13.76 7.40
C PHE A 47 0.67 15.13 6.78
N VAL A 48 1.24 15.42 5.60
CA VAL A 48 1.01 16.66 4.86
C VAL A 48 -0.47 16.78 4.51
N SER A 49 -1.10 15.77 3.94
CA SER A 49 -2.52 15.85 3.58
C SER A 49 -3.43 16.12 4.79
N PHE A 50 -3.09 15.58 5.96
CA PHE A 50 -3.90 15.65 7.17
C PHE A 50 -3.79 17.01 7.88
N TYR A 51 -2.60 17.60 7.93
CA TYR A 51 -2.34 18.85 8.63
C TYR A 51 -2.24 20.09 7.73
N TYR A 52 -1.97 19.94 6.43
CA TYR A 52 -1.80 21.07 5.52
C TYR A 52 -3.00 22.03 5.48
N PRO A 53 -4.28 21.60 5.49
CA PRO A 53 -5.40 22.52 5.52
C PRO A 53 -5.33 23.54 6.66
N TYR A 54 -4.79 23.14 7.82
CA TYR A 54 -4.61 24.01 9.00
C TYR A 54 -3.34 24.85 8.91
N ILE A 55 -2.24 24.27 8.41
CA ILE A 55 -0.98 24.99 8.19
C ILE A 55 -1.21 26.13 7.19
N ARG A 56 -1.98 25.90 6.12
CA ARG A 56 -2.31 26.91 5.12
C ARG A 56 -3.06 28.09 5.74
N VAL A 57 -4.08 27.85 6.56
CA VAL A 57 -4.83 28.90 7.27
C VAL A 57 -3.87 29.71 8.15
N LYS A 58 -3.00 29.05 8.89
CA LYS A 58 -2.01 29.72 9.75
C LYS A 58 -1.04 30.61 8.97
N ILE A 59 -0.55 30.14 7.83
CA ILE A 59 0.40 30.87 6.97
C ILE A 59 -0.28 32.03 6.25
N TRP A 60 -1.47 31.80 5.68
CA TRP A 60 -2.14 32.77 4.81
C TRP A 60 -2.90 33.84 5.58
N ASP A 61 -3.57 33.46 6.67
CA ASP A 61 -4.41 34.40 7.44
C ASP A 61 -3.61 35.12 8.55
N ALA A 62 -2.27 34.95 8.59
CA ALA A 62 -1.37 35.49 9.62
C ALA A 62 -1.85 35.24 11.07
N ALA A 63 -2.69 34.23 11.27
CA ALA A 63 -3.32 33.91 12.55
C ALA A 63 -2.28 33.23 13.45
N LYS A 64 -1.48 34.03 14.17
CA LYS A 64 -0.42 33.59 15.09
C LYS A 64 -0.90 32.63 16.20
N LEU A 65 -2.22 32.48 16.39
CA LEU A 65 -2.83 31.82 17.55
C LEU A 65 -3.71 30.60 17.22
N THR A 66 -3.77 30.09 15.98
CA THR A 66 -4.46 28.81 15.76
C THR A 66 -3.59 27.67 16.30
N PRO A 67 -3.99 26.99 17.39
CA PRO A 67 -3.25 25.84 17.91
C PRO A 67 -3.28 24.72 16.88
N THR A 68 -2.24 23.90 16.85
CA THR A 68 -2.24 22.67 16.06
C THR A 68 -3.44 21.82 16.49
N PRO A 69 -4.28 21.36 15.55
CA PRO A 69 -5.48 20.61 15.90
C PRO A 69 -5.11 19.33 16.66
N LEU A 70 -5.79 19.11 17.78
CA LEU A 70 -5.71 17.86 18.51
C LEU A 70 -6.39 16.74 17.69
N LEU A 71 -6.02 15.48 17.92
CA LEU A 71 -6.66 14.36 17.21
C LEU A 71 -8.19 14.35 17.39
N SER A 72 -8.69 14.80 18.54
CA SER A 72 -10.13 14.91 18.84
C SER A 72 -10.89 15.91 17.97
N THR A 73 -10.21 16.83 17.28
CA THR A 73 -10.87 17.82 16.40
C THR A 73 -11.10 17.29 14.99
N PHE A 74 -10.56 16.12 14.64
CA PHE A 74 -10.73 15.51 13.33
C PHE A 74 -11.96 14.60 13.29
N ALA A 75 -12.51 14.41 12.09
CA ALA A 75 -13.64 13.51 11.93
C ALA A 75 -13.19 12.05 12.21
N PRO A 76 -14.03 11.21 12.84
CA PRO A 76 -13.70 9.81 13.11
C PRO A 76 -13.24 9.04 11.86
N ARG A 77 -13.87 9.31 10.71
CA ARG A 77 -13.49 8.75 9.42
C ARG A 77 -12.07 9.11 8.99
N GLN A 78 -11.67 10.37 9.16
CA GLN A 78 -10.32 10.81 8.83
C GLN A 78 -9.32 10.06 9.72
N ILE A 79 -9.57 10.01 11.03
CA ILE A 79 -8.71 9.29 11.97
C ILE A 79 -8.56 7.82 11.54
N LEU A 80 -9.66 7.12 11.28
CA LEU A 80 -9.62 5.71 10.86
C LEU A 80 -8.85 5.49 9.55
N LEU A 81 -9.07 6.33 8.53
CA LEU A 81 -8.37 6.25 7.24
C LEU A 81 -6.86 6.49 7.38
N ASN A 82 -6.47 7.52 8.13
CA ASN A 82 -5.06 7.85 8.35
C ASN A 82 -4.38 6.76 9.19
N LEU A 83 -5.03 6.24 10.24
CA LEU A 83 -4.51 5.13 11.04
C LEU A 83 -4.35 3.86 10.21
N ALA A 84 -5.32 3.53 9.37
CA ALA A 84 -5.25 2.36 8.49
C ALA A 84 -4.03 2.43 7.55
N LEU A 85 -3.83 3.57 6.89
CA LEU A 85 -2.70 3.78 5.98
C LEU A 85 -1.37 3.76 6.74
N VAL A 86 -1.26 4.47 7.87
CA VAL A 86 -0.04 4.51 8.69
C VAL A 86 0.31 3.11 9.22
N ALA A 87 -0.66 2.39 9.78
CA ALA A 87 -0.44 1.04 10.29
C ALA A 87 0.05 0.07 9.21
N TRP A 88 -0.58 0.10 8.03
CA TRP A 88 -0.13 -0.68 6.88
C TRP A 88 1.28 -0.27 6.42
N SER A 89 1.52 1.04 6.24
CA SER A 89 2.78 1.56 5.73
C SER A 89 3.96 1.27 6.66
N THR A 90 3.77 1.42 7.97
CA THR A 90 4.78 1.06 8.96
C THR A 90 5.06 -0.44 8.94
N ARG A 91 4.04 -1.30 8.95
CA ARG A 91 4.24 -2.76 8.91
C ARG A 91 4.99 -3.20 7.65
N LEU A 92 4.45 -2.87 6.48
CA LEU A 92 5.02 -3.31 5.21
C LEU A 92 6.39 -2.67 4.97
N GLY A 93 6.52 -1.37 5.25
CA GLY A 93 7.77 -0.63 5.11
C GLY A 93 8.89 -1.18 5.97
N SER A 94 8.63 -1.44 7.27
CA SER A 94 9.62 -2.05 8.16
C SER A 94 10.04 -3.44 7.67
N PHE A 95 9.08 -4.28 7.28
CA PHE A 95 9.38 -5.62 6.77
C PHE A 95 10.25 -5.60 5.51
N LEU A 96 9.88 -4.77 4.51
CA LEU A 96 10.60 -4.68 3.25
C LEU A 96 11.99 -4.07 3.43
N PHE A 97 12.12 -3.03 4.26
CA PHE A 97 13.41 -2.41 4.56
C PHE A 97 14.36 -3.38 5.25
N THR A 98 13.92 -4.08 6.31
CA THR A 98 14.73 -5.09 6.98
C THR A 98 15.20 -6.16 6.00
N ARG A 99 14.30 -6.61 5.11
CA ARG A 99 14.64 -7.60 4.07
C ARG A 99 15.70 -7.07 3.09
N ALA A 100 15.57 -5.83 2.63
CA ALA A 100 16.52 -5.23 1.69
C ALA A 100 17.91 -5.06 2.31
N ILE A 101 17.99 -4.67 3.58
CA ILE A 101 19.26 -4.58 4.32
C ILE A 101 19.91 -5.96 4.45
N VAL A 102 19.16 -6.97 4.88
CA VAL A 102 19.68 -8.34 5.08
C VAL A 102 20.13 -8.99 3.78
N ARG A 103 19.40 -8.77 2.67
CA ARG A 103 19.72 -9.37 1.36
C ARG A 103 20.72 -8.57 0.53
N GLY A 104 21.13 -7.40 1.00
CA GLY A 104 22.07 -6.53 0.28
C GLY A 104 21.45 -5.74 -0.88
N GLY A 105 20.12 -5.69 -0.97
CA GLY A 105 19.38 -5.04 -2.05
C GLY A 105 18.20 -5.88 -2.53
N ASP A 106 17.59 -5.45 -3.62
CA ASP A 106 16.53 -6.15 -4.33
C ASP A 106 16.97 -6.46 -5.77
N SER A 107 16.93 -7.75 -6.10
CA SER A 107 17.39 -8.26 -7.39
C SER A 107 16.65 -7.67 -8.59
N ARG A 108 15.46 -7.09 -8.38
CA ARG A 108 14.71 -6.37 -9.43
C ARG A 108 15.46 -5.15 -9.95
N PHE A 109 16.36 -4.57 -9.16
CA PHE A 109 17.11 -3.36 -9.51
C PHE A 109 18.53 -3.62 -9.96
N ASP A 110 19.02 -4.87 -9.99
CA ASP A 110 20.44 -5.16 -10.20
C ASP A 110 20.99 -4.58 -11.50
N GLU A 111 20.27 -4.68 -12.60
CA GLU A 111 20.63 -4.04 -13.87
C GLU A 111 20.17 -2.57 -13.94
N LEU A 112 18.97 -2.30 -13.41
CA LEU A 112 18.30 -1.02 -13.58
C LEU A 112 18.97 0.12 -12.79
N LYS A 113 19.58 -0.17 -11.64
CA LYS A 113 20.26 0.82 -10.79
C LYS A 113 21.48 1.45 -11.44
N HIS A 114 22.04 0.81 -12.47
CA HIS A 114 23.14 1.35 -13.27
C HIS A 114 22.68 2.20 -14.46
N GLN A 115 21.36 2.33 -14.68
CA GLN A 115 20.77 3.16 -15.72
C GLN A 115 20.10 4.39 -15.08
N PRO A 116 20.74 5.57 -15.04
CA PRO A 116 20.26 6.70 -14.25
C PRO A 116 18.82 7.13 -14.59
N VAL A 117 18.46 7.14 -15.88
CA VAL A 117 17.12 7.48 -16.35
C VAL A 117 16.10 6.44 -15.90
N GLY A 118 16.40 5.15 -16.10
CA GLY A 118 15.53 4.04 -15.70
C GLY A 118 15.33 3.98 -14.19
N PHE A 119 16.40 4.15 -13.42
CA PHE A 119 16.31 4.13 -11.97
C PHE A 119 15.53 5.34 -11.43
N THR A 120 15.76 6.55 -11.98
CA THR A 120 14.96 7.74 -11.64
C THR A 120 13.49 7.53 -11.96
N ALA A 121 13.16 6.89 -13.09
CA ALA A 121 11.79 6.57 -13.44
C ALA A 121 11.12 5.66 -12.40
N CYS A 122 11.84 4.71 -11.78
CA CYS A 122 11.30 3.90 -10.68
C CYS A 122 10.91 4.73 -9.46
N TRP A 123 11.75 5.70 -9.05
CA TRP A 123 11.42 6.61 -7.96
C TRP A 123 10.19 7.47 -8.27
N MET A 124 10.04 7.92 -9.51
CA MET A 124 8.87 8.70 -9.94
C MET A 124 7.61 7.85 -10.03
N LEU A 125 7.71 6.60 -10.51
CA LEU A 125 6.61 5.64 -10.48
C LEU A 125 6.19 5.31 -9.05
N GLN A 126 7.13 5.28 -8.11
CA GLN A 126 6.84 5.11 -6.68
C GLN A 126 6.09 6.32 -6.11
N ALA A 127 6.39 7.56 -6.54
CA ALA A 127 5.60 8.74 -6.18
C ALA A 127 4.17 8.63 -6.71
N THR A 128 4.01 8.25 -7.99
CA THR A 128 2.70 8.03 -8.61
C THR A 128 1.91 6.95 -7.87
N TRP A 129 2.57 5.88 -7.45
CA TRP A 129 1.99 4.80 -6.67
C TRP A 129 1.50 5.29 -5.30
N VAL A 130 2.34 6.03 -4.55
CA VAL A 130 1.97 6.64 -3.26
C VAL A 130 0.72 7.52 -3.39
N LEU A 131 0.64 8.32 -4.47
CA LEU A 131 -0.51 9.18 -4.74
C LEU A 131 -1.77 8.42 -5.08
N THR A 132 -1.68 7.48 -6.02
CA THR A 132 -2.84 6.76 -6.56
C THR A 132 -3.48 5.87 -5.49
N VAL A 133 -2.66 5.21 -4.68
CA VAL A 133 -3.12 4.27 -3.67
C VAL A 133 -3.59 4.96 -2.40
N GLY A 134 -2.90 6.02 -1.99
CA GLY A 134 -3.32 6.84 -0.85
C GLY A 134 -4.48 7.80 -1.18
N LEU A 135 -4.87 7.93 -2.45
CA LEU A 135 -5.91 8.85 -2.93
C LEU A 135 -7.19 8.91 -2.08
N PRO A 136 -7.84 7.79 -1.69
CA PRO A 136 -9.02 7.84 -0.81
C PRO A 136 -8.76 8.55 0.52
N VAL A 137 -7.58 8.37 1.12
CA VAL A 137 -7.18 9.03 2.37
C VAL A 137 -6.94 10.51 2.13
N TYR A 138 -6.16 10.84 1.09
CA TYR A 138 -5.80 12.23 0.81
C TYR A 138 -7.01 13.09 0.44
N LEU A 139 -7.92 12.57 -0.37
CA LEU A 139 -9.18 13.25 -0.69
C LEU A 139 -10.01 13.46 0.58
N SER A 140 -10.13 12.46 1.45
CA SER A 140 -10.87 12.58 2.72
C SER A 140 -10.29 13.64 3.66
N ASN A 141 -8.99 13.89 3.57
CA ASN A 141 -8.29 14.92 4.34
C ASN A 141 -8.45 16.35 3.77
N THR A 142 -8.88 16.51 2.51
CA THR A 142 -9.06 17.84 1.90
C THR A 142 -10.26 18.63 2.42
N ILE A 143 -11.25 17.96 3.03
CA ILE A 143 -12.46 18.60 3.56
C ILE A 143 -12.38 18.77 5.08
N PRO A 144 -12.95 19.85 5.64
CA PRO A 144 -13.00 20.06 7.09
C PRO A 144 -13.71 18.94 7.86
N ALA A 145 -13.30 18.69 9.11
CA ALA A 145 -13.93 17.67 9.96
C ALA A 145 -15.44 17.90 10.15
N ALA A 146 -15.88 19.15 10.29
CA ALA A 146 -17.28 19.53 10.51
C ALA A 146 -18.24 19.13 9.37
N VAL A 147 -17.70 18.85 8.17
CA VAL A 147 -18.50 18.54 6.98
C VAL A 147 -18.46 17.05 6.64
N HIS A 148 -17.73 16.24 7.42
CA HIS A 148 -17.78 14.79 7.29
C HIS A 148 -19.15 14.28 7.76
N PRO A 149 -19.81 13.43 6.94
CA PRO A 149 -21.02 12.77 7.40
C PRO A 149 -20.70 11.81 8.55
N PRO A 150 -21.66 11.57 9.47
CA PRO A 150 -21.54 10.54 10.49
C PRO A 150 -21.15 9.19 9.90
N LEU A 151 -20.51 8.33 10.71
CA LEU A 151 -20.21 6.97 10.29
C LEU A 151 -21.51 6.20 10.02
N ARG A 152 -21.53 5.46 8.91
CA ARG A 152 -22.65 4.67 8.40
C ARG A 152 -22.22 3.22 8.24
N THR A 153 -23.18 2.34 7.95
CA THR A 153 -22.94 0.89 7.74
C THR A 153 -21.78 0.60 6.78
N LEU A 154 -21.67 1.32 5.67
CA LEU A 154 -20.59 1.14 4.69
C LEU A 154 -19.20 1.40 5.29
N ASP A 155 -19.12 2.30 6.25
CA ASP A 155 -17.87 2.70 6.89
C ASP A 155 -17.40 1.61 7.86
N TYR A 156 -18.34 1.04 8.62
CA TYR A 156 -18.07 -0.13 9.46
C TYR A 156 -17.69 -1.36 8.63
N LEU A 157 -18.35 -1.59 7.49
CA LEU A 157 -17.97 -2.65 6.55
C LEU A 157 -16.58 -2.43 5.96
N GLY A 158 -16.24 -1.19 5.57
CA GLY A 158 -14.90 -0.83 5.08
C GLY A 158 -13.82 -1.02 6.14
N ALA A 159 -14.08 -0.59 7.37
CA ALA A 159 -13.16 -0.78 8.49
C ALA A 159 -12.99 -2.27 8.86
N ALA A 160 -14.09 -3.04 8.87
CA ALA A 160 -14.04 -4.49 9.11
C ALA A 160 -13.28 -5.22 8.00
N LEU A 161 -13.49 -4.84 6.74
CA LEU A 161 -12.75 -5.40 5.61
C LEU A 161 -11.26 -5.06 5.73
N PHE A 162 -10.90 -3.82 6.04
CA PHE A 162 -9.51 -3.44 6.29
C PHE A 162 -8.88 -4.28 7.40
N ALA A 163 -9.51 -4.37 8.57
CA ALA A 163 -8.97 -5.10 9.71
C ALA A 163 -8.84 -6.61 9.41
N GLY A 164 -9.86 -7.20 8.78
CA GLY A 164 -9.86 -8.61 8.38
C GLY A 164 -8.79 -8.92 7.34
N SER A 165 -8.65 -8.08 6.31
CA SER A 165 -7.63 -8.23 5.28
C SER A 165 -6.22 -8.00 5.81
N TRP A 166 -6.03 -7.03 6.70
CA TRP A 166 -4.76 -6.81 7.37
C TRP A 166 -4.36 -8.01 8.23
N LEU A 167 -5.29 -8.57 9.02
CA LEU A 167 -5.06 -9.80 9.77
C LEU A 167 -4.74 -10.99 8.86
N PHE A 168 -5.50 -11.15 7.77
CA PHE A 168 -5.27 -12.20 6.77
C PHE A 168 -3.85 -12.13 6.20
N GLU A 169 -3.38 -10.94 5.87
CA GLU A 169 -2.00 -10.70 5.42
C GLU A 169 -0.97 -10.98 6.52
N ILE A 170 -1.21 -10.58 7.78
CA ILE A 170 -0.31 -10.88 8.90
C ILE A 170 -0.16 -12.40 9.06
N VAL A 171 -1.28 -13.12 9.07
CA VAL A 171 -1.29 -14.59 9.24
C VAL A 171 -0.60 -15.27 8.06
N ALA A 172 -0.85 -14.83 6.83
CA ALA A 172 -0.22 -15.38 5.63
C ALA A 172 1.32 -15.25 5.67
N ASP A 173 1.82 -14.06 6.03
CA ASP A 173 3.26 -13.82 6.12
C ASP A 173 3.88 -14.59 7.30
N ARG A 174 3.21 -14.65 8.46
CA ARG A 174 3.68 -15.43 9.61
C ARG A 174 3.75 -16.93 9.31
N GLN A 175 2.73 -17.48 8.66
CA GLN A 175 2.75 -18.88 8.21
C GLN A 175 3.94 -19.15 7.29
N LYS A 176 4.22 -18.24 6.35
CA LYS A 176 5.35 -18.38 5.43
C LYS A 176 6.70 -18.29 6.13
N SER A 177 6.86 -17.37 7.09
CA SER A 177 8.10 -17.20 7.85
C SER A 177 8.35 -18.40 8.76
N ALA A 178 7.34 -18.83 9.53
CA ALA A 178 7.45 -20.01 10.40
C ALA A 178 7.76 -21.29 9.61
N TRP A 179 7.14 -21.48 8.45
CA TRP A 179 7.45 -22.60 7.56
C TRP A 179 8.90 -22.56 7.06
N ARG A 180 9.44 -21.38 6.76
CA ARG A 180 10.86 -21.26 6.38
C ARG A 180 11.81 -21.56 7.53
N GLU A 181 11.51 -21.04 8.71
CA GLU A 181 12.31 -21.27 9.92
C GLU A 181 12.35 -22.77 10.28
N SER A 182 11.20 -23.45 10.24
CA SER A 182 11.07 -24.89 10.45
C SER A 182 11.85 -25.71 9.41
N LYS A 183 11.82 -25.28 8.14
CA LYS A 183 12.65 -25.86 7.07
C LYS A 183 14.14 -25.70 7.32
N ASP A 184 14.59 -24.52 7.73
CA ASP A 184 15.99 -24.22 8.02
C ASP A 184 16.48 -25.00 9.25
N ALA A 185 15.60 -25.25 10.22
CA ALA A 185 15.82 -26.14 11.36
C ALA A 185 15.77 -27.64 11.01
N LYS A 186 15.53 -27.99 9.74
CA LYS A 186 15.42 -29.37 9.23
C LYS A 186 14.28 -30.19 9.85
N GLU A 187 13.23 -29.54 10.33
CA GLU A 187 12.06 -30.21 10.90
C GLU A 187 11.16 -30.84 9.81
N HIS A 188 11.22 -30.32 8.59
CA HIS A 188 10.54 -30.91 7.43
C HIS A 188 11.33 -30.74 6.13
N ASN A 189 11.00 -31.57 5.13
CA ASN A 189 11.64 -31.56 3.80
C ASN A 189 10.74 -31.05 2.67
N GLU A 190 9.61 -30.40 3.01
CA GLU A 190 8.69 -29.82 2.03
C GLU A 190 9.39 -28.79 1.11
N LYS A 191 9.08 -28.84 -0.18
CA LYS A 191 9.70 -27.95 -1.18
C LYS A 191 9.09 -26.53 -1.17
N PHE A 192 7.79 -26.43 -0.92
CA PHE A 192 7.02 -25.20 -0.86
C PHE A 192 5.87 -25.34 0.14
N ILE A 193 5.40 -24.21 0.68
CA ILE A 193 4.22 -24.16 1.56
C ILE A 193 2.93 -24.30 0.75
N SER A 194 2.03 -25.19 1.19
CA SER A 194 0.74 -25.46 0.53
C SER A 194 -0.44 -25.63 1.50
N HIS A 195 -0.23 -25.36 2.79
CA HIS A 195 -1.24 -25.50 3.83
C HIS A 195 -1.55 -24.15 4.51
N GLY A 196 -2.55 -24.12 5.39
CA GLY A 196 -3.03 -22.87 5.99
C GLY A 196 -3.66 -21.95 4.95
N LEU A 197 -3.37 -20.64 5.01
CA LEU A 197 -3.88 -19.68 4.02
C LEU A 197 -3.28 -19.92 2.64
N TRP A 198 -2.08 -20.50 2.57
CA TRP A 198 -1.44 -20.87 1.31
C TRP A 198 -2.15 -22.06 0.62
N GLY A 199 -2.95 -22.85 1.36
CA GLY A 199 -3.84 -23.85 0.76
C GLY A 199 -5.15 -23.26 0.23
N LEU A 200 -5.51 -22.04 0.62
CA LEU A 200 -6.72 -21.34 0.15
C LEU A 200 -6.45 -20.48 -1.09
N SER A 201 -5.28 -19.83 -1.13
CA SER A 201 -4.81 -18.97 -2.20
C SER A 201 -3.30 -19.18 -2.36
N ARG A 202 -2.78 -19.23 -3.59
CA ARG A 202 -1.33 -19.31 -3.81
C ARG A 202 -0.61 -18.04 -3.34
N HIS A 203 -1.31 -16.91 -3.27
CA HIS A 203 -0.78 -15.62 -2.80
C HIS A 203 -1.74 -14.96 -1.80
N PRO A 204 -1.89 -15.52 -0.59
CA PRO A 204 -2.89 -15.04 0.37
C PRO A 204 -2.55 -13.66 0.93
N ASN A 205 -1.26 -13.35 1.11
CA ASN A 205 -0.84 -12.01 1.53
C ASN A 205 -1.25 -10.92 0.53
N TYR A 206 -1.18 -11.19 -0.77
CA TYR A 206 -1.65 -10.27 -1.81
C TYR A 206 -3.17 -10.12 -1.88
N VAL A 207 -3.93 -11.16 -1.49
CA VAL A 207 -5.39 -11.04 -1.30
C VAL A 207 -5.68 -10.08 -0.15
N GLY A 208 -4.93 -10.18 0.95
CA GLY A 208 -4.97 -9.22 2.05
C GLY A 208 -4.66 -7.80 1.61
N GLU A 209 -3.59 -7.61 0.84
CA GLU A 209 -3.19 -6.30 0.29
C GLU A 209 -4.29 -5.66 -0.57
N VAL A 210 -4.95 -6.40 -1.47
CA VAL A 210 -6.06 -5.83 -2.26
C VAL A 210 -7.28 -5.55 -1.38
N GLY A 211 -7.57 -6.44 -0.43
CA GLY A 211 -8.69 -6.28 0.50
C GLY A 211 -8.56 -5.07 1.41
N LEU A 212 -7.36 -4.78 1.94
CA LEU A 212 -7.15 -3.62 2.82
C LEU A 212 -7.32 -2.30 2.06
N TRP A 213 -6.83 -2.19 0.82
CA TRP A 213 -7.05 -0.99 0.00
C TRP A 213 -8.51 -0.83 -0.40
N THR A 214 -9.20 -1.95 -0.61
CA THR A 214 -10.65 -1.95 -0.83
C THR A 214 -11.39 -1.45 0.40
N GLY A 215 -11.00 -1.89 1.60
CA GLY A 215 -11.54 -1.40 2.88
C GLY A 215 -11.35 0.10 3.09
N ILE A 216 -10.14 0.61 2.82
CA ILE A 216 -9.81 2.05 2.86
C ILE A 216 -10.68 2.82 1.87
N TRP A 217 -10.82 2.33 0.64
CA TRP A 217 -11.70 2.96 -0.35
C TRP A 217 -13.16 3.01 0.12
N LEU A 218 -13.73 1.88 0.56
CA LEU A 218 -15.11 1.82 1.07
C LEU A 218 -15.35 2.80 2.22
N LEU A 219 -14.40 2.87 3.16
CA LEU A 219 -14.45 3.80 4.29
C LEU A 219 -14.40 5.28 3.87
N SER A 220 -13.87 5.61 2.69
CA SER A 220 -13.86 6.97 2.15
C SER A 220 -15.14 7.34 1.39
N ILE A 221 -15.90 6.38 0.85
CA ILE A 221 -17.01 6.65 -0.09
C ILE A 221 -18.03 7.66 0.47
N SER A 222 -18.41 7.52 1.74
CA SER A 222 -19.44 8.37 2.35
C SER A 222 -19.06 9.86 2.33
N CYS A 223 -17.80 10.21 2.60
CA CYS A 223 -17.36 11.60 2.54
C CYS A 223 -17.12 12.08 1.11
N LEU A 224 -16.67 11.20 0.21
CA LEU A 224 -16.43 11.51 -1.21
C LEU A 224 -17.71 11.67 -2.03
N ARG A 225 -18.88 11.32 -1.47
CA ARG A 225 -20.20 11.55 -2.07
C ARG A 225 -20.88 12.82 -1.59
N THR A 226 -20.23 13.61 -0.73
CA THR A 226 -20.76 14.89 -0.27
C THR A 226 -20.75 15.95 -1.39
N PRO A 227 -21.54 17.03 -1.28
CA PRO A 227 -21.54 18.12 -2.27
C PRO A 227 -20.20 18.86 -2.43
N TYR A 228 -19.22 18.61 -1.56
CA TYR A 228 -17.87 19.17 -1.68
C TYR A 228 -17.13 18.61 -2.89
N PHE A 229 -17.45 17.39 -3.32
CA PHE A 229 -16.78 16.74 -4.43
C PHE A 229 -17.66 16.69 -5.68
N PRO A 230 -17.07 16.75 -6.88
CA PRO A 230 -17.78 16.40 -8.10
C PRO A 230 -18.39 15.00 -8.01
N ARG A 231 -19.53 14.81 -8.69
CA ARG A 231 -20.16 13.49 -8.79
C ARG A 231 -19.17 12.50 -9.40
N GLY A 232 -18.96 11.37 -8.73
CA GLY A 232 -18.05 10.31 -9.18
C GLY A 232 -16.63 10.37 -8.61
N THR A 233 -16.27 11.34 -7.77
CA THR A 233 -14.93 11.34 -7.12
C THR A 233 -14.63 10.06 -6.34
N TRP A 234 -15.65 9.42 -5.76
CA TRP A 234 -15.50 8.12 -5.12
C TRP A 234 -15.09 7.00 -6.09
N LEU A 235 -15.49 7.05 -7.38
CA LEU A 235 -15.03 6.12 -8.40
C LEU A 235 -13.55 6.34 -8.74
N LEU A 236 -13.14 7.61 -8.82
CA LEU A 236 -11.73 7.97 -9.01
C LEU A 236 -10.87 7.46 -7.85
N ALA A 237 -11.34 7.59 -6.60
CA ALA A 237 -10.67 7.01 -5.43
C ALA A 237 -10.60 5.48 -5.48
N GLY A 238 -11.49 4.83 -6.23
CA GLY A 238 -11.46 3.39 -6.52
C GLY A 238 -10.24 2.96 -7.34
N ALA A 239 -9.50 3.91 -7.94
CA ALA A 239 -8.20 3.62 -8.53
C ALA A 239 -7.22 2.98 -7.53
N SER A 240 -7.34 3.28 -6.24
CA SER A 240 -6.48 2.71 -5.19
C SER A 240 -6.49 1.17 -5.21
N PRO A 241 -7.60 0.48 -4.86
CA PRO A 241 -7.62 -0.98 -4.89
C PRO A 241 -7.43 -1.58 -6.29
N LEU A 242 -7.89 -0.91 -7.35
CA LEU A 242 -7.79 -1.42 -8.72
C LEU A 242 -6.35 -1.44 -9.23
N VAL A 243 -5.60 -0.36 -9.00
CA VAL A 243 -4.19 -0.28 -9.39
C VAL A 243 -3.36 -1.22 -8.52
N THR A 244 -3.66 -1.35 -7.22
CA THR A 244 -3.04 -2.37 -6.37
C THR A 244 -3.26 -3.76 -6.92
N TRP A 245 -4.51 -4.12 -7.20
CA TRP A 245 -4.83 -5.43 -7.77
C TRP A 245 -4.10 -5.66 -9.09
N PHE A 246 -4.14 -4.69 -10.01
CA PHE A 246 -3.51 -4.83 -11.31
C PHE A 246 -1.98 -5.03 -11.19
N ILE A 247 -1.32 -4.20 -10.39
CA ILE A 247 0.13 -4.26 -10.19
C ILE A 247 0.52 -5.56 -9.51
N VAL A 248 -0.19 -6.01 -8.49
CA VAL A 248 0.20 -7.22 -7.73
C VAL A 248 -0.20 -8.51 -8.45
N ARG A 249 -1.27 -8.49 -9.25
CA ARG A 249 -1.74 -9.70 -9.95
C ARG A 249 -1.04 -9.90 -11.30
N ASN A 250 -0.76 -8.82 -12.03
CA ASN A 250 -0.39 -8.89 -13.46
C ASN A 250 1.01 -8.37 -13.78
N VAL A 251 1.60 -7.51 -12.95
CA VAL A 251 2.88 -6.85 -13.27
C VAL A 251 4.00 -7.33 -12.34
N SER A 252 3.80 -7.10 -11.05
CA SER A 252 4.67 -7.43 -9.94
C SER A 252 4.00 -8.47 -9.04
N GLY A 253 4.62 -8.85 -7.93
CA GLY A 253 4.00 -9.76 -6.97
C GLY A 253 3.83 -11.17 -7.52
N VAL A 254 2.67 -11.49 -8.07
CA VAL A 254 2.31 -12.83 -8.53
C VAL A 254 3.17 -13.33 -9.69
N PRO A 255 3.28 -12.65 -10.86
CA PRO A 255 3.91 -13.25 -12.04
C PRO A 255 5.38 -13.61 -11.85
N PRO A 256 6.24 -12.76 -11.22
CA PRO A 256 7.62 -13.14 -10.94
C PRO A 256 7.73 -14.34 -9.98
N LEU A 257 6.85 -14.42 -8.97
CA LEU A 257 6.87 -15.51 -7.99
C LEU A 257 6.41 -16.83 -8.60
N GLU A 258 5.36 -16.81 -9.42
CA GLU A 258 4.88 -17.98 -10.16
C GLU A 258 5.95 -18.48 -11.13
N LYS A 259 6.56 -17.59 -11.93
CA LYS A 259 7.67 -17.95 -12.82
C LYS A 259 8.86 -18.55 -12.07
N ALA A 260 9.20 -17.99 -10.90
CA ALA A 260 10.28 -18.52 -10.08
C ALA A 260 9.93 -19.89 -9.47
N GLY A 261 8.66 -20.11 -9.10
CA GLY A 261 8.16 -21.40 -8.64
C GLY A 261 8.21 -22.44 -9.76
N ASP A 262 7.72 -22.12 -10.94
CA ASP A 262 7.73 -23.00 -12.11
C ASP A 262 9.14 -23.39 -12.53
N ARG A 263 10.09 -22.45 -12.51
CA ARG A 263 11.51 -22.76 -12.77
C ARG A 263 12.13 -23.71 -11.77
N LYS A 264 11.68 -23.70 -10.51
CA LYS A 264 12.26 -24.52 -9.42
C LYS A 264 11.56 -25.86 -9.23
N PHE A 265 10.25 -25.89 -9.47
CA PHE A 265 9.37 -27.00 -9.08
C PHE A 265 8.44 -27.44 -10.22
N GLY A 266 8.59 -26.91 -11.44
CA GLY A 266 7.70 -27.20 -12.58
C GLY A 266 7.55 -28.70 -12.91
N ASP A 267 8.62 -29.46 -12.73
CA ASP A 267 8.65 -30.91 -12.95
C ASP A 267 8.17 -31.74 -11.74
N ASP A 268 7.84 -31.09 -10.61
CA ASP A 268 7.34 -31.77 -9.42
C ASP A 268 5.82 -31.99 -9.51
N PRO A 269 5.33 -33.25 -9.47
CA PRO A 269 3.90 -33.54 -9.51
C PRO A 269 3.09 -32.82 -8.43
N LYS A 270 3.67 -32.60 -7.23
CA LYS A 270 2.99 -31.89 -6.13
C LYS A 270 2.81 -30.41 -6.44
N TRP A 271 3.77 -29.79 -7.14
CA TRP A 271 3.67 -28.39 -7.54
C TRP A 271 2.57 -28.20 -8.60
N GLN A 272 2.51 -29.10 -9.58
CA GLN A 272 1.46 -29.08 -10.59
C GLN A 272 0.07 -29.27 -9.97
N GLU A 273 -0.05 -30.23 -9.04
CA GLU A 273 -1.32 -30.46 -8.32
C GLU A 273 -1.72 -29.25 -7.47
N TYR A 274 -0.76 -28.62 -6.79
CA TYR A 274 -1.00 -27.41 -6.02
C TYR A 274 -1.51 -26.25 -6.90
N LYS A 275 -0.90 -26.01 -8.06
CA LYS A 275 -1.38 -24.98 -9.00
C LYS A 275 -2.78 -25.31 -9.52
N ARG A 276 -3.06 -26.58 -9.82
CA ARG A 276 -4.35 -27.07 -10.32
C ARG A 276 -5.49 -26.93 -9.32
N THR A 277 -5.21 -27.10 -8.02
CA THR A 277 -6.22 -27.12 -6.95
C THR A 277 -6.38 -25.79 -6.24
N VAL A 278 -5.29 -25.03 -6.09
CA VAL A 278 -5.28 -23.77 -5.35
C VAL A 278 -5.28 -22.57 -6.32
N PRO A 279 -6.30 -21.70 -6.26
CA PRO A 279 -6.36 -20.53 -7.13
C PRO A 279 -5.25 -19.53 -6.79
N VAL A 280 -4.86 -18.72 -7.78
CA VAL A 280 -3.88 -17.65 -7.56
C VAL A 280 -4.34 -16.65 -6.51
N PHE A 281 -5.59 -16.19 -6.63
CA PHE A 281 -6.27 -15.31 -5.70
C PHE A 281 -7.57 -15.99 -5.26
N TRP A 282 -7.87 -15.94 -3.97
CA TRP A 282 -9.12 -16.43 -3.40
C TRP A 282 -10.12 -15.26 -3.23
N PRO A 283 -11.44 -15.47 -3.40
CA PRO A 283 -12.10 -16.69 -3.90
C PRO A 283 -12.14 -16.77 -5.44
N TRP A 284 -11.59 -15.76 -6.13
CA TRP A 284 -11.64 -15.63 -7.59
C TRP A 284 -10.22 -15.63 -8.18
N GLY A 285 -9.96 -16.54 -9.12
CA GLY A 285 -8.69 -16.55 -9.84
C GLY A 285 -8.55 -17.77 -10.74
N SER A 286 -7.79 -17.62 -11.84
CA SER A 286 -7.41 -18.78 -12.65
C SER A 286 -6.63 -19.77 -11.79
N ARG A 287 -6.92 -21.07 -12.02
CA ARG A 287 -6.09 -22.16 -11.50
C ARG A 287 -4.87 -22.41 -12.39
N GLY A 288 -4.79 -21.74 -13.55
CA GLY A 288 -3.54 -21.54 -14.32
C GLY A 288 -2.74 -20.41 -13.71
#